data_AF-S7ZHH5-F1
#
_entry.id   AF-S7ZHH5-F1
#
_cell.length_a   1.000
_cell.length_b   1.000
_cell.length_c   1.000
_cell.angle_alpha   90.00
_cell.angle_beta   90.00
_cell.angle_gamma   90.00
#
_symmetry.space_group_name_H-M   'P 1'
#
loop_
_entity.id
_entity.type
_entity.pdbx_description
1 polymer ?
#
loop_
_entity_poly.entity_id
_entity_poly.type
_entity_poly.pdbx_seq_one_letter_code
_entity_poly.pdbx_strand_id
1 'polypeptide(L)'
;MPVHPSSAKSAFDADIRDRHLIYDYDAQDSEGRPEKWRYEMWFQNEDRINYAIHGGPMAGRINYQAADYQCIRPGELWQCNWLEETGTICSLVFDIPRQKITTLIAFSKGHWEKAEEAHGDKRNQADLERWRGLAKMGIQTDRVMLSEQADILEDFRGPGQLKPIENSAPVL
;
A
#
# COMPACT_ATOMS: atom_id res chain seq x y z
N MET A 1 -21.24 8.64 -8.14
CA MET A 1 -20.03 7.85 -8.44
C MET A 1 -19.62 8.17 -9.87
N PRO A 2 -18.34 8.52 -10.14
CA PRO A 2 -17.89 8.72 -11.52
C PRO A 2 -18.03 7.40 -12.27
N VAL A 3 -18.62 7.44 -13.46
CA VAL A 3 -18.77 6.26 -14.31
C VAL A 3 -17.47 6.10 -15.08
N HIS A 4 -16.61 5.16 -14.65
CA HIS A 4 -15.42 4.83 -15.41
C HIS A 4 -15.84 4.15 -16.74
N PRO A 5 -15.29 4.57 -17.89
CA PRO A 5 -15.64 3.99 -19.19
C PRO A 5 -15.36 2.48 -19.21
N SER A 6 -16.13 1.73 -20.00
CA SER A 6 -16.03 0.26 -20.09
C SER A 6 -14.62 -0.26 -20.40
N SER A 7 -13.79 0.54 -21.08
CA SER A 7 -12.38 0.25 -21.37
C SER A 7 -11.48 0.25 -20.13
N ALA A 8 -11.81 1.03 -19.09
CA ALA A 8 -11.05 1.06 -17.85
C ALA A 8 -11.24 -0.23 -17.05
N LYS A 9 -12.46 -0.80 -17.07
CA LYS A 9 -12.74 -2.09 -16.40
C LYS A 9 -11.99 -3.24 -17.08
N SER A 10 -12.02 -3.30 -18.42
CA SER A 10 -11.27 -4.35 -19.15
C SER A 10 -9.77 -4.23 -18.94
N ALA A 11 -9.23 -3.02 -18.86
CA ALA A 11 -7.82 -2.80 -18.57
C ALA A 11 -7.47 -3.21 -17.14
N PHE A 12 -8.29 -2.87 -16.14
CA PHE A 12 -8.07 -3.26 -14.75
C PHE A 12 -8.04 -4.79 -14.60
N ASP A 13 -9.01 -5.48 -15.21
CA ASP A 13 -9.10 -6.93 -15.13
C ASP A 13 -7.87 -7.63 -15.74
N ALA A 14 -7.32 -7.07 -16.82
CA ALA A 14 -6.12 -7.60 -17.48
C ALA A 14 -4.82 -7.25 -16.73
N ASP A 15 -4.72 -6.01 -16.25
CA ASP A 15 -3.47 -5.45 -15.76
C ASP A 15 -3.29 -5.63 -14.25
N ILE A 16 -4.33 -5.45 -13.45
CA ILE A 16 -4.25 -5.25 -11.99
C ILE A 16 -5.01 -6.30 -11.19
N ARG A 17 -6.20 -6.73 -11.62
CA ARG A 17 -7.01 -7.69 -10.83
C ARG A 17 -6.21 -8.92 -10.45
N ASP A 18 -6.27 -9.29 -9.17
CA ASP A 18 -5.62 -10.46 -8.61
C ASP A 18 -4.09 -10.46 -8.79
N ARG A 19 -3.45 -9.31 -9.03
CA ARG A 19 -1.99 -9.24 -9.13
C ARG A 19 -1.34 -9.20 -7.77
N HIS A 20 -0.22 -9.88 -7.64
CA HIS A 20 0.59 -9.93 -6.46
C HIS A 20 2.01 -9.48 -6.79
N LEU A 21 2.51 -8.53 -6.01
CA LEU A 21 3.84 -7.96 -6.15
C LEU A 21 4.63 -8.12 -4.85
N ILE A 22 5.87 -8.58 -4.96
CA ILE A 22 6.88 -8.47 -3.90
C ILE A 22 7.94 -7.52 -4.40
N TYR A 23 8.29 -6.51 -3.62
CA TYR A 23 9.18 -5.44 -4.04
C TYR A 23 10.03 -4.92 -2.89
N ASP A 24 11.24 -4.46 -3.22
CA ASP A 24 12.18 -3.89 -2.27
C ASP A 24 12.41 -2.41 -2.59
N TYR A 25 12.14 -1.52 -1.62
CA TYR A 25 12.51 -0.11 -1.75
C TYR A 25 14.03 0.08 -1.70
N ASP A 26 14.50 1.10 -2.41
CA ASP A 26 15.87 1.61 -2.31
C ASP A 26 16.04 2.49 -1.06
N ALA A 27 16.01 1.87 0.12
CA ALA A 27 16.13 2.59 1.39
C ALA A 27 17.58 2.68 1.89
N GLN A 28 17.79 3.56 2.86
CA GLN A 28 19.05 3.71 3.59
C GLN A 28 18.76 3.71 5.09
N ASP A 29 19.66 3.12 5.87
CA ASP A 29 19.58 3.18 7.33
C ASP A 29 20.03 4.55 7.87
N SER A 30 20.01 4.71 9.20
CA SER A 30 20.42 5.95 9.87
C SER A 30 21.90 6.31 9.68
N GLU A 31 22.73 5.37 9.23
CA GLU A 31 24.14 5.56 8.90
C GLU A 31 24.36 5.77 7.39
N GLY A 32 23.29 5.81 6.59
CA GLY A 32 23.34 5.95 5.13
C GLY A 32 23.75 4.68 4.39
N ARG A 33 23.75 3.52 5.06
CA ARG A 33 24.06 2.24 4.42
C ARG A 33 22.80 1.74 3.69
N PRO A 34 22.94 1.15 2.49
CA PRO A 34 21.80 0.60 1.77
C PRO A 34 21.06 -0.44 2.61
N GLU A 35 19.77 -0.25 2.77
CA GLU A 35 18.85 -1.19 3.39
C GLU A 35 17.73 -1.50 2.38
N LYS A 36 17.28 -2.76 2.33
CA LYS A 36 16.14 -3.13 1.48
C LYS A 36 14.92 -3.30 2.35
N TRP A 37 13.94 -2.43 2.16
CA TRP A 37 12.65 -2.56 2.81
C TRP A 37 11.72 -3.38 1.92
N ARG A 38 11.50 -4.65 2.30
CA ARG A 38 10.68 -5.59 1.56
C ARG A 38 9.19 -5.42 1.88
N TYR A 39 8.39 -5.28 0.84
CA TYR A 39 6.94 -5.13 0.90
C TYR A 39 6.27 -6.16 -0.02
N GLU A 40 5.07 -6.57 0.34
CA GLU A 40 4.23 -7.52 -0.38
C GLU A 40 2.84 -6.89 -0.55
N MET A 41 2.31 -6.86 -1.78
CA MET A 41 1.02 -6.26 -2.11
C MET A 41 0.23 -7.18 -3.02
N TRP A 42 -1.05 -7.39 -2.71
CA TRP A 42 -2.00 -8.09 -3.55
C TRP A 42 -3.21 -7.21 -3.85
N PHE A 43 -3.41 -6.93 -5.14
CA PHE A 43 -4.54 -6.18 -5.68
C PHE A 43 -5.73 -7.12 -5.89
N GLN A 44 -6.38 -7.50 -4.79
CA GLN A 44 -7.44 -8.52 -4.80
C GLN A 44 -8.53 -8.23 -5.82
N ASN A 45 -9.05 -6.99 -5.86
CA ASN A 45 -10.08 -6.59 -6.80
C ASN A 45 -10.10 -5.05 -6.98
N GLU A 46 -11.08 -4.55 -7.73
CA GLU A 46 -11.26 -3.12 -8.06
C GLU A 46 -11.47 -2.19 -6.86
N ASP A 47 -11.62 -2.76 -5.67
CA ASP A 47 -11.97 -2.05 -4.44
C ASP A 47 -11.03 -2.44 -3.29
N ARG A 48 -10.32 -3.58 -3.35
CA ARG A 48 -9.52 -4.11 -2.23
C ARG A 48 -8.08 -4.38 -2.60
N ILE A 49 -7.20 -3.89 -1.75
CA ILE A 49 -5.80 -4.31 -1.66
C ILE A 49 -5.54 -4.98 -0.31
N ASN A 50 -4.61 -5.93 -0.30
CA ASN A 50 -4.03 -6.53 0.89
C ASN A 50 -2.52 -6.35 0.81
N TYR A 51 -1.85 -6.10 1.93
CA TYR A 51 -0.40 -5.97 1.92
C TYR A 51 0.23 -6.39 3.24
N ALA A 52 1.51 -6.75 3.19
CA ALA A 52 2.35 -7.02 4.34
C ALA A 52 3.70 -6.33 4.17
N ILE A 53 4.29 -5.93 5.30
CA ILE A 53 5.60 -5.29 5.36
C ILE A 53 6.57 -6.23 6.05
N HIS A 54 7.64 -6.59 5.34
CA HIS A 54 8.61 -7.61 5.76
C HIS A 54 9.95 -7.02 6.22
N GLY A 55 10.25 -5.78 5.83
CA GLY A 55 11.50 -5.09 6.19
C GLY A 55 11.31 -3.62 6.52
N GLY A 56 12.35 -3.01 7.08
CA GLY A 56 12.36 -1.61 7.50
C GLY A 56 11.55 -1.30 8.77
N PRO A 57 11.36 -0.02 9.10
CA PRO A 57 10.74 0.42 10.37
C PRO A 57 9.31 -0.09 10.61
N MET A 58 8.62 -0.50 9.54
CA MET A 58 7.23 -0.95 9.58
C MET A 58 7.09 -2.48 9.43
N ALA A 59 8.18 -3.23 9.50
CA ALA A 59 8.18 -4.69 9.41
C ALA A 59 7.26 -5.32 10.47
N GLY A 60 6.40 -6.24 10.05
CA GLY A 60 5.39 -6.87 10.91
C GLY A 60 4.00 -6.25 10.86
N ARG A 61 3.78 -5.23 10.00
CA ARG A 61 2.46 -4.67 9.70
C ARG A 61 1.79 -5.44 8.56
N ILE A 62 0.56 -5.90 8.78
CA ILE A 62 -0.31 -6.60 7.82
C ILE A 62 -1.63 -5.85 7.71
N ASN A 63 -2.04 -5.49 6.51
CA ASN A 63 -3.17 -4.61 6.32
C ASN A 63 -4.02 -4.97 5.09
N TYR A 64 -5.18 -4.33 4.98
CA TYR A 64 -6.04 -4.31 3.81
C TYR A 64 -6.73 -2.96 3.72
N GLN A 65 -6.98 -2.46 2.50
CA GLN A 65 -7.60 -1.14 2.31
C GLN A 65 -8.56 -1.09 1.12
N ALA A 66 -9.48 -0.13 1.19
CA ALA A 66 -10.08 0.41 -0.01
C ALA A 66 -9.01 1.14 -0.81
N ALA A 67 -9.00 0.95 -2.13
CA ALA A 67 -8.07 1.63 -3.01
C ALA A 67 -8.80 2.22 -4.22
N ASP A 68 -8.37 3.42 -4.60
CA ASP A 68 -8.77 4.08 -5.84
C ASP A 68 -7.73 3.83 -6.92
N TYR A 69 -8.19 3.55 -8.15
CA TYR A 69 -7.33 3.17 -9.27
C TYR A 69 -7.52 4.11 -10.45
N GLN A 70 -6.40 4.58 -10.97
CA GLN A 70 -6.37 5.34 -12.21
C GLN A 70 -5.48 4.63 -13.24
N CYS A 71 -6.08 4.20 -14.34
CA CYS A 71 -5.35 3.76 -15.52
C CYS A 71 -4.72 5.00 -16.18
N ILE A 72 -3.39 5.09 -16.16
CA ILE A 72 -2.66 6.16 -16.87
C ILE A 72 -2.42 5.71 -18.32
N ARG A 73 -1.94 4.48 -18.51
CA ARG A 73 -1.75 3.85 -19.82
C ARG A 73 -2.01 2.34 -19.70
N PRO A 74 -3.04 1.80 -20.38
CA PRO A 74 -3.35 0.37 -20.32
C PRO A 74 -2.14 -0.50 -20.70
N GLY A 75 -1.95 -1.61 -19.99
CA GLY A 75 -0.82 -2.52 -20.14
C GLY A 75 0.51 -2.00 -19.60
N GLU A 76 0.57 -0.74 -19.14
CA GLU A 76 1.85 -0.09 -18.87
C GLU A 76 1.93 0.64 -17.51
N LEU A 77 0.97 1.51 -17.20
CA LEU A 77 1.06 2.41 -16.05
C LEU A 77 -0.28 2.57 -15.35
N TRP A 78 -0.25 2.32 -14.05
CA TRP A 78 -1.39 2.46 -13.15
C TRP A 78 -1.00 3.24 -11.92
N GLN A 79 -1.93 4.04 -11.41
CA GLN A 79 -1.83 4.65 -10.09
C GLN A 79 -2.88 4.02 -9.17
N CYS A 80 -2.47 3.69 -7.95
CA CYS A 80 -3.28 3.13 -6.88
C CYS A 80 -3.11 4.02 -5.64
N ASN A 81 -4.22 4.52 -5.08
CA ASN A 81 -4.20 5.46 -3.97
C ASN A 81 -5.10 4.96 -2.83
N TRP A 82 -4.67 5.12 -1.58
CA TRP A 82 -5.50 4.78 -0.42
C TRP A 82 -5.18 5.64 0.81
N LEU A 83 -6.13 5.65 1.75
CA LEU A 83 -6.00 6.23 3.07
C LEU A 83 -6.05 5.11 4.12
N GLU A 84 -5.18 5.19 5.11
CA GLU A 84 -5.11 4.20 6.19
C GLU A 84 -5.72 4.71 7.50
N GLU A 85 -6.09 3.79 8.39
CA GLU A 85 -6.62 4.09 9.72
C GLU A 85 -5.62 4.77 10.64
N THR A 86 -4.33 4.70 10.33
CA THR A 86 -3.29 5.52 10.98
C THR A 86 -3.33 6.97 10.52
N GLY A 87 -4.19 7.30 9.55
CA GLY A 87 -4.25 8.58 8.87
C GLY A 87 -3.25 8.71 7.73
N THR A 88 -2.42 7.69 7.45
CA THR A 88 -1.39 7.73 6.40
C THR A 88 -2.01 7.71 5.01
N ILE A 89 -1.49 8.54 4.12
CA ILE A 89 -1.94 8.61 2.72
C ILE A 89 -0.87 7.94 1.86
N CYS A 90 -1.29 7.02 1.00
CA CYS A 90 -0.40 6.32 0.09
C CYS A 90 -0.85 6.54 -1.35
N SER A 91 0.12 6.83 -2.22
CA SER A 91 -0.03 6.85 -3.67
C SER A 91 1.07 5.99 -4.26
N LEU A 92 0.70 5.00 -5.06
CA LEU A 92 1.59 4.06 -5.70
C LEU A 92 1.38 4.10 -7.21
N VAL A 93 2.47 4.28 -7.95
CA VAL A 93 2.51 4.12 -9.40
C VAL A 93 3.22 2.83 -9.72
N PHE A 94 2.55 1.97 -10.48
CA PHE A 94 3.10 0.71 -10.98
C PHE A 94 3.45 0.86 -12.46
N ASP A 95 4.75 0.84 -12.77
CA ASP A 95 5.28 0.76 -14.13
C ASP A 95 5.50 -0.73 -14.47
N ILE A 96 4.52 -1.32 -15.16
CA ILE A 96 4.47 -2.75 -15.48
C ILE A 96 5.67 -3.17 -16.34
N PRO A 97 6.00 -2.49 -17.47
CA PRO A 97 7.10 -2.90 -18.34
C PRO A 97 8.47 -2.76 -17.68
N ARG A 98 8.64 -1.77 -16.79
CA ARG A 98 9.92 -1.59 -16.07
C ARG A 98 10.03 -2.40 -14.79
N GLN A 99 8.96 -3.07 -14.37
CA GLN A 99 8.92 -3.82 -13.11
C GLN A 99 9.33 -2.93 -11.92
N LYS A 100 8.75 -1.73 -11.86
CA LYS A 100 9.06 -0.72 -10.84
C LYS A 100 7.81 -0.16 -10.19
N ILE A 101 7.97 0.19 -8.92
CA ILE A 101 7.01 0.95 -8.15
C ILE A 101 7.61 2.32 -7.83
N THR A 102 6.81 3.37 -7.93
CA THR A 102 7.12 4.71 -7.39
C THR A 102 6.02 5.09 -6.42
N THR A 103 6.37 5.49 -5.20
CA THR A 103 5.38 5.85 -4.19
C THR A 103 5.58 7.24 -3.65
N LEU A 104 4.47 7.90 -3.32
CA LEU A 104 4.40 8.91 -2.28
C LEU A 104 3.70 8.29 -1.07
N ILE A 105 4.38 8.30 0.09
CA ILE A 105 3.77 7.95 1.37
C ILE A 105 3.83 9.19 2.27
N ALA A 106 2.66 9.67 2.70
CA ALA A 106 2.56 10.77 3.65
C ALA A 106 2.12 10.22 5.02
N PHE A 107 3.11 9.76 5.79
CA PHE A 107 2.91 9.24 7.14
C PHE A 107 2.31 10.31 8.04
N SER A 108 1.26 9.95 8.79
CA SER A 108 0.80 10.80 9.89
C SER A 108 1.86 10.87 10.98
N LYS A 109 1.83 11.93 11.79
CA LYS A 109 2.75 12.10 12.92
C LYS A 109 2.75 10.88 13.85
N GLY A 110 1.56 10.40 14.22
CA GLY A 110 1.43 9.21 15.07
C GLY A 110 2.00 7.95 14.43
N HIS A 111 1.78 7.72 13.14
CA HIS A 111 2.35 6.56 12.45
C HIS A 111 3.89 6.64 12.42
N TRP A 112 4.43 7.82 12.15
CA TRP A 112 5.88 8.02 12.02
C TRP A 112 6.62 7.94 13.36
N GLU A 113 6.19 8.71 14.36
CA GLU A 113 6.87 8.82 15.65
C GLU A 113 6.68 7.57 16.53
N LYS A 114 5.66 6.76 16.24
CA LYS A 114 5.33 5.53 16.99
C LYS A 114 5.16 4.33 16.05
N ALA A 115 6.12 4.14 15.15
CA ALA A 115 6.11 3.08 14.13
C ALA A 115 5.78 1.68 14.68
N GLU A 116 6.36 1.30 15.82
CA GLU A 116 6.11 0.00 16.47
C GLU A 116 4.64 -0.19 16.86
N GLU A 117 3.94 0.88 17.27
CA GLU A 117 2.52 0.81 17.59
C GLU A 117 1.65 0.61 16.32
N ALA A 118 2.20 0.81 15.12
CA ALA A 118 1.53 0.55 13.86
C ALA A 118 1.75 -0.88 13.33
N HIS A 119 2.54 -1.71 14.01
CA HIS A 119 2.67 -3.14 13.69
C HIS A 119 1.41 -3.91 14.06
N GLY A 120 1.30 -5.17 13.58
CA GLY A 120 0.16 -6.05 13.81
C GLY A 120 -0.71 -6.27 12.57
N ASP A 121 -1.88 -6.89 12.75
CA ASP A 121 -2.81 -7.22 11.66
C ASP A 121 -4.10 -6.41 11.83
N LYS A 122 -4.51 -5.66 10.80
CA LYS A 122 -5.76 -4.87 10.82
C LYS A 122 -6.99 -5.69 11.22
N ARG A 123 -6.97 -7.00 10.91
CA ARG A 123 -8.06 -7.93 11.23
C ARG A 123 -8.20 -8.15 12.73
N ASN A 124 -7.17 -7.82 13.52
CA ASN A 124 -7.24 -7.76 14.96
C ASN A 124 -7.84 -6.43 15.42
N GLN A 125 -8.93 -6.51 16.17
CA GLN A 125 -9.67 -5.33 16.63
C GLN A 125 -8.82 -4.38 17.50
N ALA A 126 -7.95 -4.91 18.35
CA ALA A 126 -7.08 -4.11 19.21
C ALA A 126 -6.01 -3.36 18.40
N ASP A 127 -5.48 -3.98 17.36
CA ASP A 127 -4.53 -3.34 16.44
C ASP A 127 -5.22 -2.20 15.66
N LEU A 128 -6.40 -2.46 15.10
CA LEU A 128 -7.21 -1.45 14.40
C LEU A 128 -7.54 -0.24 15.29
N GLU A 129 -7.95 -0.48 16.54
CA GLU A 129 -8.25 0.60 17.50
C GLU A 129 -7.00 1.41 17.85
N ARG A 130 -5.87 0.73 18.07
CA ARG A 130 -4.58 1.38 18.30
C ARG A 130 -4.19 2.28 17.13
N TRP A 131 -4.31 1.79 15.89
CA TRP A 131 -3.99 2.56 14.69
C TRP A 131 -4.89 3.80 14.52
N ARG A 132 -6.19 3.68 14.80
CA ARG A 132 -7.11 4.84 14.84
C ARG A 132 -6.73 5.84 15.93
N GLY A 133 -6.10 5.39 17.02
CA GLY A 133 -5.48 6.25 18.02
C GLY A 133 -4.32 7.06 17.45
N LEU A 134 -3.42 6.43 16.68
CA LEU A 134 -2.29 7.09 16.04
C LEU A 134 -2.73 8.21 15.08
N ALA A 135 -3.84 8.03 14.36
CA ALA A 135 -4.38 9.04 13.44
C ALA A 135 -4.80 10.35 14.12
N LYS A 136 -5.03 10.33 15.43
CA LYS A 136 -5.42 11.53 16.21
C LYS A 136 -4.22 12.36 16.65
N MET A 137 -3.01 11.90 16.39
CA MET A 137 -1.78 12.60 16.78
C MET A 137 -1.32 13.54 15.67
N GLY A 138 -1.09 14.81 16.04
CA GLY A 138 -0.65 15.85 15.13
C GLY A 138 -1.76 16.39 14.23
N ILE A 139 -1.36 17.19 13.24
CA ILE A 139 -2.23 17.78 12.23
C ILE A 139 -1.73 17.45 10.81
N GLN A 140 -2.48 17.83 9.78
CA GLN A 140 -2.17 17.47 8.39
C GLN A 140 -0.79 17.94 7.93
N THR A 141 -0.29 19.06 8.45
CA THR A 141 1.03 19.61 8.11
C THR A 141 2.18 18.96 8.86
N ASP A 142 1.91 18.10 9.85
CA ASP A 142 2.95 17.36 10.60
C ASP A 142 3.37 16.07 9.88
N ARG A 143 2.82 15.80 8.70
CA ARG A 143 3.09 14.58 7.95
C ARG A 143 4.52 14.52 7.47
N VAL A 144 5.10 13.33 7.55
CA VAL A 144 6.38 13.03 6.91
C VAL A 144 6.11 12.44 5.54
N MET A 145 6.60 13.12 4.50
CA MET A 145 6.44 12.69 3.12
C MET A 145 7.70 11.95 2.66
N LEU A 146 7.55 10.70 2.25
CA LEU A 146 8.59 9.91 1.60
C LEU A 146 8.23 9.69 0.14
N SER A 147 9.19 9.88 -0.75
CA SER A 147 9.04 9.62 -2.18
C SER A 147 10.13 8.66 -2.61
N GLU A 148 9.75 7.39 -2.75
CA GLU A 148 10.68 6.28 -2.93
C GLU A 148 10.33 5.46 -4.17
N GLN A 149 11.35 4.82 -4.73
CA GLN A 149 11.19 3.80 -5.76
C GLN A 149 11.54 2.41 -5.21
N ALA A 150 10.89 1.40 -5.78
CA ALA A 150 11.17 0.01 -5.50
C ALA A 150 11.30 -0.79 -6.79
N ASP A 151 12.17 -1.80 -6.72
CA ASP A 151 12.28 -2.84 -7.73
C ASP A 151 11.34 -3.99 -7.38
N ILE A 152 10.57 -4.45 -8.38
CA ILE A 152 9.70 -5.62 -8.24
C ILE A 152 10.55 -6.88 -8.42
N LEU A 153 10.47 -7.76 -7.42
CA LEU A 153 11.17 -9.04 -7.37
C LEU A 153 10.30 -10.18 -7.90
N GLU A 154 9.01 -10.15 -7.55
CA GLU A 154 8.03 -11.15 -7.98
C GLU A 154 6.75 -10.44 -8.43
N ASP A 155 6.20 -10.93 -9.53
CA ASP A 155 4.99 -10.42 -10.19
C ASP A 155 4.17 -11.61 -10.69
N PHE A 156 3.09 -11.93 -10.00
CA PHE A 156 2.25 -13.10 -10.31
C PHE A 156 0.77 -12.83 -10.03
N ARG A 157 -0.10 -13.82 -10.28
CA ARG A 157 -1.53 -13.76 -10.00
C ARG A 157 -1.91 -14.68 -8.84
N GLY A 158 -2.81 -14.21 -7.99
CA GLY A 158 -3.31 -14.93 -6.82
C GLY A 158 -2.88 -14.31 -5.49
N PRO A 159 -3.42 -14.78 -4.36
CA PRO A 159 -3.21 -14.16 -3.05
C PRO A 159 -1.79 -14.30 -2.49
N GLY A 160 -0.98 -15.24 -2.98
CA GLY A 160 0.28 -15.59 -2.33
C GLY A 160 0.02 -16.06 -0.90
N GLN A 161 0.68 -15.45 0.08
CA GLN A 161 0.45 -15.72 1.51
C GLN A 161 -0.53 -14.73 2.16
N LEU A 162 -0.95 -13.68 1.44
CA LEU A 162 -1.90 -12.71 1.96
C LEU A 162 -3.31 -13.30 2.05
N LYS A 163 -4.05 -12.89 3.08
CA LYS A 163 -5.40 -13.37 3.33
C LYS A 163 -6.42 -12.52 2.55
N PRO A 164 -7.41 -13.12 1.88
CA PRO A 164 -8.50 -12.35 1.28
C PRO A 164 -9.28 -11.57 2.32
N ILE A 165 -9.96 -10.53 1.83
CA ILE A 165 -10.90 -9.75 2.62
C ILE A 165 -12.24 -9.62 1.88
N GLU A 166 -13.34 -9.66 2.62
CA GLU A 166 -14.66 -9.42 2.08
C GLU A 166 -14.86 -7.93 1.77
N ASN A 167 -15.60 -7.61 0.72
CA ASN A 167 -15.93 -6.21 0.38
C ASN A 167 -16.84 -5.53 1.42
N SER A 168 -17.43 -6.28 2.34
CA SER A 168 -18.19 -5.75 3.48
C SER A 168 -17.31 -5.38 4.67
N ALA A 169 -16.02 -5.73 4.66
CA ALA A 169 -15.12 -5.41 5.75
C ALA A 169 -14.89 -3.89 5.87
N PRO A 170 -14.73 -3.36 7.09
CA PRO A 170 -14.57 -1.93 7.31
C PRO A 170 -13.23 -1.41 6.78
N VAL A 171 -13.32 -0.30 6.05
CA VAL A 171 -12.23 0.51 5.46
C VAL A 171 -12.63 1.99 5.57
N LEU A 172 -11.69 2.90 5.36
CA LEU A 172 -11.95 4.35 5.30
C LEU A 172 -12.52 4.78 3.95
#